data_AF-A0A521YIE6-F1
#
_entry.id   AF-A0A521YIE6-F1
#
_cell.length_a   1.000
_cell.length_b   1.000
_cell.length_c   1.000
_cell.angle_alpha   90.00
_cell.angle_beta   90.00
_cell.angle_gamma   90.00
#
_symmetry.space_group_name_H-M   'P 1'
#
loop_
_entity.id
_entity.type
_entity.pdbx_description
1 polymer ?
#
loop_
_entity_poly.entity_id
_entity_poly.type
_entity_poly.pdbx_seq_one_letter_code
_entity_poly.pdbx_strand_id
1 'polypeptide(L)' 'MKRTIAGFTLLLATVTELVRAKASRPALLDAYDDASDQIIDTLRAGSTSDAELQSIHKALARLRLAFEEK' A
#
# COMPACT_ATOMS: atom_id res chain seq x y z
N MET A 1 -2.97 15.50 -4.60
CA MET A 1 -1.52 15.29 -4.87
C MET A 1 -0.64 15.23 -3.63
N LYS A 2 -0.58 16.24 -2.74
CA LYS A 2 0.29 16.17 -1.54
C LYS A 2 0.02 14.92 -0.65
N ARG A 3 -1.26 14.57 -0.43
CA ARG A 3 -1.66 13.34 0.28
C ARG A 3 -1.26 12.05 -0.45
N THR A 4 -1.41 12.01 -1.77
CA THR A 4 -1.01 10.86 -2.60
C THR A 4 0.49 10.58 -2.48
N ILE A 5 1.31 11.63 -2.57
CA ILE A 5 2.77 11.51 -2.44
C ILE A 5 3.15 11.02 -1.04
N ALA A 6 2.48 11.51 0.00
CA ALA A 6 2.69 11.03 1.37
C ALA A 6 2.34 9.54 1.53
N GLY A 7 1.19 9.11 0.98
CA GLY A 7 0.78 7.70 0.98
C GLY A 7 1.78 6.79 0.24
N PHE A 8 2.23 7.19 -0.95
CA PHE A 8 3.29 6.45 -1.67
C PHE A 8 4.62 6.40 -0.92
N THR A 9 4.99 7.50 -0.25
CA THR A 9 6.23 7.56 0.54
C THR A 9 6.16 6.61 1.74
N LEU A 10 5.01 6.58 2.42
CA LEU A 10 4.76 5.68 3.55
C LEU A 10 4.75 4.22 3.09
N LEU A 11 4.02 3.90 2.01
CA LEU A 11 3.99 2.57 1.42
C LEU A 11 5.41 2.09 1.06
N LEU A 12 6.21 2.93 0.41
CA LEU A 12 7.59 2.60 0.02
C LEU A 12 8.49 2.33 1.24
N ALA A 13 8.36 3.14 2.29
CA ALA A 13 9.12 2.96 3.52
C ALA A 13 8.74 1.64 4.22
N THR A 14 7.45 1.36 4.35
CA THR A 14 6.94 0.14 5.00
C THR A 14 7.32 -1.12 4.23
N VAL A 15 7.18 -1.11 2.90
CA VAL A 15 7.61 -2.21 2.02
C VAL A 15 9.12 -2.45 2.14
N THR A 16 9.92 -1.38 2.21
CA THR A 16 11.38 -1.49 2.39
C THR A 16 11.72 -2.15 3.73
N GLU A 17 11.05 -1.76 4.80
CA GLU A 17 11.26 -2.35 6.13
C GLU A 17 10.77 -3.81 6.22
N LEU A 18 9.63 -4.15 5.59
CA LEU A 18 9.14 -5.53 5.49
C LEU A 18 10.14 -6.43 4.74
N VAL A 19 10.72 -5.93 3.63
CA VAL A 19 11.77 -6.64 2.89
C VAL A 19 13.02 -6.85 3.74
N ARG A 20 13.44 -5.85 4.54
CA ARG A 20 14.59 -5.96 5.44
C ARG A 20 14.34 -6.89 6.62
N ALA A 21 13.14 -6.85 7.19
CA ALA A 21 12.79 -7.63 8.38
C ALA A 21 12.83 -9.15 8.13
N LYS A 22 12.75 -9.60 6.87
CA LYS A 22 12.71 -11.02 6.46
C LYS A 22 11.60 -11.85 7.12
N ALA A 23 10.71 -11.21 7.86
CA ALA A 23 9.58 -11.80 8.58
C ALA A 23 8.45 -10.77 8.63
N SER A 24 7.21 -11.23 8.57
CA SER A 24 6.04 -10.40 8.77
C SER A 24 6.06 -9.80 10.18
N ARG A 25 5.93 -8.46 10.27
CA ARG A 25 5.73 -7.76 11.54
C ARG A 25 4.31 -7.19 11.50
N PRO A 26 3.42 -7.58 12.42
CA PRO A 26 2.03 -7.11 12.43
C PRO A 26 1.92 -5.59 12.31
N ALA A 27 2.70 -4.83 13.09
CA ALA A 27 2.72 -3.37 13.05
C ALA A 27 3.15 -2.78 11.69
N LEU A 28 4.00 -3.47 10.91
CA LEU A 28 4.37 -3.04 9.57
C LEU A 28 3.28 -3.39 8.55
N LEU A 29 2.57 -4.50 8.75
CA LEU A 29 1.43 -4.88 7.94
C LEU A 29 0.26 -3.90 8.15
N ASP A 30 0.02 -3.47 9.38
CA ASP A 30 -1.00 -2.45 9.69
C ASP A 30 -0.65 -1.11 9.02
N ALA A 31 0.62 -0.67 9.14
CA ALA A 31 1.09 0.55 8.49
C ALA A 31 1.05 0.47 6.94
N TYR A 32 1.17 -0.73 6.38
CA TYR A 32 1.03 -0.98 4.95
C TYR A 32 -0.43 -0.82 4.50
N ASP A 33 -1.37 -1.36 5.28
CA ASP A 33 -2.80 -1.27 4.99
C ASP A 33 -3.28 0.18 5.08
N ASP A 34 -2.90 0.90 6.14
CA ASP A 34 -3.22 2.33 6.32
C ASP A 34 -2.70 3.18 5.13
N ALA A 35 -1.48 2.90 4.67
CA ALA A 35 -0.91 3.60 3.52
C ALA A 35 -1.64 3.27 2.22
N SER A 36 -2.02 2.00 2.04
CA SER A 36 -2.77 1.51 0.90
C SER A 36 -4.14 2.19 0.80
N ASP A 37 -4.86 2.28 1.92
CA ASP A 37 -6.16 2.94 2.00
C ASP A 37 -6.07 4.43 1.67
N GLN A 38 -5.07 5.13 2.22
CA GLN A 38 -4.85 6.55 1.89
C GLN A 38 -4.56 6.78 0.40
N ILE A 39 -3.83 5.87 -0.26
CA ILE A 39 -3.57 5.94 -1.69
C ILE A 39 -4.88 5.75 -2.46
N ILE A 40 -5.63 4.69 -2.16
CA ILE A 40 -6.90 4.36 -2.85
C ILE A 40 -7.92 5.48 -2.68
N ASP A 41 -8.12 5.99 -1.47
CA ASP A 41 -9.07 7.07 -1.20
C ASP A 41 -8.68 8.36 -1.91
N THR A 42 -7.38 8.68 -1.98
CA THR A 42 -6.93 9.88 -2.69
C THR A 42 -7.06 9.74 -4.20
N LEU A 43 -6.80 8.56 -4.76
CA LEU A 43 -6.98 8.29 -6.19
C LEU A 43 -8.47 8.29 -6.56
N ARG A 44 -9.32 7.70 -5.72
CA ARG A 44 -10.78 7.70 -5.87
C ARG A 44 -11.37 9.11 -5.80
N ALA A 45 -10.85 9.96 -4.92
CA ALA A 45 -11.21 11.38 -4.87
C ALA A 45 -10.69 12.18 -6.07
N GLY A 46 -9.77 11.62 -6.85
CA GLY A 46 -9.35 12.14 -8.14
C GLY A 46 -10.22 11.63 -9.29
N SER A 47 -9.83 11.97 -10.52
CA SER A 47 -10.51 11.50 -11.74
C SER A 47 -10.04 10.10 -12.19
N THR A 48 -9.51 9.27 -11.28
CA THR A 48 -9.06 7.91 -11.60
C THR A 48 -10.27 7.01 -11.83
N SER A 49 -10.25 6.22 -12.90
CA SER A 49 -11.37 5.33 -13.20
C SER A 49 -11.44 4.14 -12.24
N ASP A 50 -12.63 3.56 -12.06
CA ASP A 50 -12.82 2.37 -11.21
C ASP A 50 -11.95 1.18 -11.66
N ALA A 51 -11.74 1.03 -12.97
CA ALA A 51 -10.88 -0.02 -13.52
C ALA A 51 -9.41 0.14 -13.10
N GLU A 52 -8.91 1.38 -13.11
CA GLU A 52 -7.56 1.70 -12.65
C GLU A 52 -7.43 1.52 -11.13
N LEU A 53 -8.41 1.99 -10.36
CA LEU A 53 -8.45 1.79 -8.90
C LEU A 53 -8.44 0.30 -8.54
N GLN A 54 -9.22 -0.52 -9.25
CA GLN A 54 -9.28 -1.96 -9.04
C GLN A 54 -7.94 -2.64 -9.37
N SER A 55 -7.23 -2.18 -10.41
CA SER A 55 -5.90 -2.67 -10.75
C SER A 55 -4.88 -2.38 -9.63
N ILE A 56 -4.91 -1.16 -9.09
CA ILE A 56 -4.03 -0.72 -8.00
C ILE A 56 -4.33 -1.50 -6.72
N HIS A 57 -5.61 -1.66 -6.36
CA HIS A 57 -6.02 -2.45 -5.20
C HIS A 57 -5.51 -3.90 -5.30
N LYS A 58 -5.64 -4.53 -6.46
CA LYS A 58 -5.11 -5.90 -6.69
C LYS A 58 -3.59 -5.96 -6.55
N ALA A 59 -2.85 -4.95 -7.02
CA ALA A 59 -1.40 -4.91 -6.87
C ALA A 59 -0.99 -4.81 -5.39
N LEU A 60 -1.66 -3.95 -4.62
CA LEU A 60 -1.42 -3.80 -3.19
C LEU A 60 -1.75 -5.08 -2.41
N ALA A 61 -2.89 -5.73 -2.72
CA ALA A 61 -3.25 -6.99 -2.07
C ALA A 61 -2.23 -8.11 -2.33
N ARG A 62 -1.72 -8.23 -3.57
CA ARG A 62 -0.69 -9.23 -3.90
C ARG A 62 0.62 -8.99 -3.15
N LEU A 63 1.03 -7.73 -3.04
CA LEU A 63 2.24 -7.36 -2.33
C LEU A 63 2.11 -7.65 -0.82
N ARG A 64 0.93 -7.43 -0.23
CA ARG A 64 0.64 -7.82 1.15
C ARG A 64 0.77 -9.32 1.37
N LEU A 65 0.12 -10.14 0.54
CA LEU A 65 0.17 -11.61 0.63
C LEU A 65 1.61 -12.12 0.56
N ALA A 66 2.44 -11.55 -0.32
CA ALA A 66 3.85 -11.90 -0.43
C ALA A 66 4.67 -11.66 0.85
N PHE A 67 4.20 -10.80 1.76
CA PHE A 67 4.81 -10.59 3.07
C PHE A 67 4.24 -11.50 4.15
N GLU A 68 3.00 -11.97 4.02
CA GLU A 68 2.37 -12.90 4.96
C GLU A 68 2.80 -14.36 4.73
N GLU A 69 3.13 -14.74 3.49
CA GLU A 69 3.52 -16.12 3.11
C GLU A 69 4.99 -16.49 3.44
N LYS A 70 5.75 -15.63 4.13
CA LYS A 70 7.16 -15.88 4.55
C LYS A 70 7.28 -16.18 6.04
#